data_AF-A0A3M1JZU5-F1
#
_entry.id   AF-A0A3M1JZU5-F1
#
_cell.length_a   1.000
_cell.length_b   1.000
_cell.length_c   1.000
_cell.angle_alpha   90.00
_cell.angle_beta   90.00
_cell.angle_gamma   90.00
#
_symmetry.space_group_name_H-M   'P 1'
#
loop_
_entity.id
_entity.type
_entity.pdbx_description
1 polymer ?
#
loop_
_entity_poly.entity_id
_entity_poly.type
_entity_poly.pdbx_seq_one_letter_code
_entity_poly.pdbx_strand_id
1 'polypeptide(L)'
;MTQDDGSGRPRFLSFAMPRSLVFGDKAPAFLPRKNQSMTGETFDEILQAGTDGVLVDLQGHAVYYSQYLDETFVTFVREHGLTDPDTARHFNPREPWPIGAKELKVSWKIVNPGEDTSGFFTIRAPIARLTHDAEGRIVADPSQPVTVTLALVGFHIGGVVRGHPEMIWATFEHKDNAPDVSHQGLSPDTVVSRRNWTFYRAGTPYRRCNVNAAGNLTLNEVTQTLSPVTEVCRVYAEGTDPGSTDPKDVDNRKAILQLNKSVHVSLKDVWANYFEVGAIWFTDGSKLAPDESLATDELLIGSLKLSNATIETFTQTQSTMDNCFRCHNTVQQFPPKAGLAALPGLDLNISHAFVNVFFWSQEKKAPTPAPKK
;
A
#
# COMPACT_ATOMS: atom_id res chain seq x y z
N MET A 1 0.41 -17.46 0.85
CA MET A 1 0.02 -16.25 1.63
C MET A 1 -1.44 -16.28 2.04
N THR A 2 -2.35 -16.67 1.14
CA THR A 2 -3.78 -16.85 1.44
C THR A 2 -4.15 -18.25 1.94
N GLN A 3 -3.28 -19.25 1.70
CA GLN A 3 -3.43 -20.58 2.27
C GLN A 3 -3.41 -20.50 3.81
N ASP A 4 -4.32 -21.26 4.41
CA ASP A 4 -4.44 -21.42 5.85
C ASP A 4 -3.17 -22.06 6.42
N ASP A 5 -2.60 -21.45 7.47
CA ASP A 5 -1.47 -21.99 8.22
C ASP A 5 -1.89 -22.98 9.34
N GLY A 6 -3.17 -23.39 9.33
CA GLY A 6 -3.79 -24.24 10.33
C GLY A 6 -4.61 -23.46 11.37
N SER A 7 -4.70 -22.14 11.22
CA SER A 7 -5.46 -21.23 12.09
C SER A 7 -6.89 -20.95 11.61
N GLY A 8 -7.29 -21.44 10.43
CA GLY A 8 -8.52 -21.05 9.76
C GLY A 8 -8.43 -19.70 9.06
N ARG A 9 -7.23 -19.13 8.90
CA ARG A 9 -7.01 -17.76 8.38
C ARG A 9 -5.87 -17.69 7.38
N PRO A 10 -5.88 -16.73 6.45
CA PRO A 10 -4.74 -16.44 5.59
C PRO A 10 -3.44 -16.26 6.37
N ARG A 11 -2.39 -16.98 5.98
CA ARG A 11 -1.06 -16.92 6.60
C ARG A 11 -0.50 -15.50 6.75
N PHE A 12 -0.80 -14.56 5.85
CA PHE A 12 -0.28 -13.20 6.00
C PHE A 12 -0.80 -12.48 7.26
N LEU A 13 -1.92 -12.91 7.84
CA LEU A 13 -2.45 -12.32 9.08
C LEU A 13 -1.64 -12.71 10.32
N SER A 14 -0.78 -13.74 10.24
CA SER A 14 0.15 -14.11 11.31
C SER A 14 1.53 -13.43 11.19
N PHE A 15 1.75 -12.66 10.12
CA PHE A 15 2.99 -11.92 9.90
C PHE A 15 3.11 -10.72 10.84
N ALA A 16 4.34 -10.30 11.11
CA ALA A 16 4.59 -9.17 11.99
C ALA A 16 4.25 -7.85 11.28
N MET A 17 3.76 -6.86 12.02
CA MET A 17 3.68 -5.49 11.51
C MET A 17 5.03 -4.79 11.67
N PRO A 18 5.50 -3.96 10.72
CA PRO A 18 6.77 -3.22 10.86
C PRO A 18 6.93 -2.50 12.22
N ARG A 19 5.86 -1.86 12.70
CA ARG A 19 5.84 -1.15 14.00
C ARG A 19 6.15 -2.06 15.20
N SER A 20 5.78 -3.34 15.15
CA SER A 20 6.07 -4.29 16.23
C SER A 20 7.57 -4.54 16.44
N LEU A 21 8.39 -4.36 15.40
CA LEU A 21 9.85 -4.47 15.51
C LEU A 21 10.45 -3.42 16.42
N VAL A 22 9.84 -2.22 16.47
CA VAL A 22 10.33 -1.09 17.26
C VAL A 22 9.65 -1.02 18.62
N PHE A 23 8.34 -1.22 18.67
CA PHE A 23 7.53 -0.96 19.87
C PHE A 23 7.05 -2.24 20.59
N GLY A 24 7.33 -3.42 20.03
CA GLY A 24 6.95 -4.73 20.57
C GLY A 24 5.51 -5.15 20.27
N ASP A 25 5.16 -6.40 20.56
CA ASP A 25 3.85 -7.00 20.25
C ASP A 25 2.67 -6.43 21.06
N LYS A 26 2.99 -5.70 22.14
CA LYS A 26 2.01 -4.95 22.96
C LYS A 26 1.80 -3.53 22.47
N ALA A 27 2.58 -3.05 21.49
CA ALA A 27 2.13 -1.91 20.73
C ALA A 27 0.84 -2.39 20.06
N PRO A 28 -0.32 -1.83 20.42
CA PRO A 28 -1.43 -1.97 19.49
C PRO A 28 -0.90 -1.43 18.15
N ALA A 29 -1.48 -1.83 17.02
CA ALA A 29 -1.25 -1.08 15.77
C ALA A 29 -1.41 0.45 15.99
N PHE A 30 -2.15 0.75 17.06
CA PHE A 30 -2.63 1.97 17.64
C PHE A 30 -1.80 2.43 18.88
N LEU A 31 -0.74 3.24 18.74
CA LEU A 31 -0.21 4.03 19.87
C LEU A 31 -0.35 5.54 19.58
N PRO A 32 -0.98 6.32 20.46
CA PRO A 32 -1.14 7.77 20.29
C PRO A 32 0.17 8.49 20.61
N ARG A 33 0.51 9.52 19.81
CA ARG A 33 1.45 10.55 20.25
C ARG A 33 0.72 11.85 20.57
N LYS A 34 0.96 12.34 21.79
CA LYS A 34 0.82 13.76 22.09
C LYS A 34 1.83 14.53 21.24
N ASN A 35 1.27 15.35 20.35
CA ASN A 35 1.87 16.47 19.65
C ASN A 35 2.96 16.17 18.60
N GLN A 36 2.69 16.73 17.41
CA GLN A 36 3.59 17.10 16.30
C GLN A 36 3.73 16.10 15.14
N SER A 37 2.90 16.40 14.13
CA SER A 37 2.99 16.15 12.68
C SER A 37 3.27 14.71 12.23
N MET A 38 2.25 14.12 11.60
CA MET A 38 2.24 12.76 11.09
C MET A 38 2.61 12.70 9.61
N THR A 39 3.58 11.87 9.25
CA THR A 39 3.57 11.04 8.04
C THR A 39 4.43 9.80 8.29
N GLY A 40 3.80 8.62 8.19
CA GLY A 40 4.44 7.30 8.21
C GLY A 40 4.01 6.44 9.39
N GLU A 41 2.91 5.66 9.28
CA GLU A 41 2.46 4.73 10.34
C GLU A 41 1.60 3.56 9.84
N THR A 42 2.12 2.34 9.91
CA THR A 42 1.41 1.08 9.59
C THR A 42 0.14 0.81 10.42
N PHE A 43 -0.89 0.28 9.72
CA PHE A 43 -2.23 -0.18 10.14
C PHE A 43 -3.35 0.88 10.33
N ASP A 44 -3.01 2.16 10.28
CA ASP A 44 -4.00 3.26 10.29
C ASP A 44 -3.71 4.31 9.23
N GLU A 45 -2.94 3.93 8.19
CA GLU A 45 -2.74 4.82 7.07
C GLU A 45 -4.09 4.97 6.40
N ILE A 46 -4.51 6.22 6.21
CA ILE A 46 -5.62 6.59 5.33
C ILE A 46 -5.08 7.31 4.09
N LEU A 47 -3.84 7.79 4.17
CA LEU A 47 -3.10 8.51 3.14
C LEU A 47 -2.15 7.58 2.40
N GLN A 48 -2.65 6.48 1.81
CA GLN A 48 -1.83 5.61 0.96
C GLN A 48 -2.23 5.64 -0.49
N ALA A 49 -3.45 6.07 -0.81
CA ALA A 49 -4.02 6.15 -2.15
C ALA A 49 -3.32 7.15 -3.09
N GLY A 50 -2.27 7.84 -2.61
CA GLY A 50 -1.58 8.94 -3.29
C GLY A 50 -1.32 10.15 -2.38
N THR A 51 -0.70 11.20 -2.93
CA THR A 51 -0.30 12.44 -2.22
C THR A 51 -1.44 13.05 -1.40
N ASP A 52 -1.39 12.88 -0.08
CA ASP A 52 -2.33 13.43 0.91
C ASP A 52 -3.81 13.10 0.68
N GLY A 53 -4.11 12.11 -0.15
CA GLY A 53 -5.48 11.70 -0.48
C GLY A 53 -5.98 10.59 0.43
N VAL A 54 -7.15 10.80 1.03
CA VAL A 54 -7.92 9.72 1.68
C VAL A 54 -8.84 9.10 0.64
N LEU A 55 -8.72 7.79 0.42
CA LEU A 55 -9.73 7.05 -0.34
C LEU A 55 -10.99 6.91 0.51
N VAL A 56 -12.08 7.52 0.05
CA VAL A 56 -13.37 7.51 0.73
C VAL A 56 -14.35 6.64 -0.04
N ASP A 57 -14.90 5.62 0.61
CA ASP A 57 -15.89 4.74 -0.01
C ASP A 57 -17.22 5.47 -0.28
N LEU A 58 -18.13 4.80 -0.99
CA LEU A 58 -19.41 5.40 -1.38
C LEU A 58 -20.36 5.66 -0.19
N GLN A 59 -20.04 5.17 1.01
CA GLN A 59 -20.76 5.42 2.26
C GLN A 59 -20.11 6.54 3.10
N GLY A 60 -18.98 7.09 2.65
CA GLY A 60 -18.25 8.14 3.37
C GLY A 60 -17.20 7.60 4.33
N HIS A 61 -16.92 6.31 4.37
CA HIS A 61 -15.89 5.77 5.25
C HIS A 61 -14.51 5.81 4.59
N ALA A 62 -13.46 6.06 5.36
CA ALA A 62 -12.10 5.91 4.88
C ALA A 62 -11.77 4.43 4.60
N VAL A 63 -10.96 4.19 3.57
CA VAL A 63 -10.25 2.92 3.39
C VAL A 63 -9.00 2.94 4.27
N TYR A 64 -8.78 1.85 5.00
CA TYR A 64 -7.66 1.67 5.93
C TYR A 64 -6.59 0.79 5.30
N TYR A 65 -5.32 1.09 5.54
CA TYR A 65 -4.20 0.27 5.06
C TYR A 65 -3.40 -0.33 6.20
N SER A 66 -2.86 -1.50 5.94
CA SER A 66 -2.00 -2.26 6.85
C SER A 66 -0.76 -2.76 6.14
N GLN A 67 0.31 -3.02 6.90
CA GLN A 67 1.52 -3.62 6.34
C GLN A 67 1.99 -4.79 7.18
N TYR A 68 2.60 -5.77 6.52
CA TYR A 68 3.04 -7.02 7.12
C TYR A 68 4.41 -7.42 6.60
N LEU A 69 5.21 -8.04 7.46
CA LEU A 69 6.55 -8.56 7.19
C LEU A 69 6.59 -10.04 7.55
N ASP A 70 7.05 -10.86 6.61
CA ASP A 70 7.19 -12.29 6.87
C ASP A 70 8.33 -12.59 7.87
N GLU A 71 8.38 -13.83 8.35
CA GLU A 71 9.37 -14.27 9.33
C GLU A 71 10.81 -14.12 8.81
N THR A 72 11.04 -14.32 7.51
CA THR A 72 12.38 -14.17 6.91
C THR A 72 12.87 -12.73 7.03
N PHE A 73 12.02 -11.77 6.68
CA PHE A 73 12.32 -10.34 6.81
C PHE A 73 12.59 -9.97 8.28
N VAL A 74 11.68 -10.38 9.18
CA VAL A 74 11.76 -10.07 10.62
C VAL A 74 13.03 -10.65 11.25
N THR A 75 13.38 -11.89 10.89
CA THR A 75 14.59 -12.56 11.38
C THR A 75 15.84 -11.80 10.94
N PHE A 76 15.92 -11.41 9.66
CA PHE A 76 17.03 -10.61 9.15
C PHE A 76 17.21 -9.29 9.91
N VAL A 77 16.12 -8.54 10.14
CA VAL A 77 16.17 -7.30 10.93
C VAL A 77 16.72 -7.54 12.34
N ARG A 78 16.28 -8.62 13.00
CA ARG A 78 16.68 -8.94 14.37
C ARG A 78 18.12 -9.43 14.47
N GLU A 79 18.53 -10.34 13.59
CA GLU A 79 19.88 -10.91 13.58
C GLU A 79 20.96 -9.87 13.27
N HIS A 80 20.64 -8.88 12.43
CA HIS A 80 21.54 -7.78 12.10
C HIS A 80 21.37 -6.53 12.98
N GLY A 81 20.49 -6.57 13.99
CA GLY A 81 20.29 -5.44 14.92
C GLY A 81 19.77 -4.16 14.24
N LEU A 82 19.03 -4.27 13.14
CA LEU A 82 18.67 -3.14 12.27
C LEU A 82 17.61 -2.20 12.87
N THR A 83 17.05 -2.51 14.04
CA THR A 83 16.25 -1.58 14.85
C THR A 83 17.11 -0.59 15.65
N ASP A 84 18.43 -0.76 15.67
CA ASP A 84 19.37 0.22 16.20
C ASP A 84 19.78 1.19 15.07
N PRO A 85 19.45 2.50 15.17
CA PRO A 85 19.72 3.44 14.08
C PRO A 85 21.20 3.58 13.72
N ASP A 86 22.12 3.47 14.69
CA ASP A 86 23.55 3.56 14.40
C ASP A 86 24.02 2.32 13.64
N THR A 87 23.54 1.13 14.02
CA THR A 87 23.79 -0.12 13.30
C THR A 87 23.26 -0.06 11.87
N ALA A 88 22.00 0.37 11.69
CA ALA A 88 21.38 0.48 10.37
C ALA A 88 22.13 1.45 9.44
N ARG A 89 22.60 2.60 9.96
CA ARG A 89 23.35 3.59 9.18
C ARG A 89 24.74 3.12 8.74
N HIS A 90 25.33 2.16 9.45
CA HIS A 90 26.66 1.63 9.15
C HIS A 90 26.60 0.19 8.58
N PHE A 91 25.41 -0.26 8.18
CA PHE A 91 25.23 -1.57 7.58
C PHE A 91 25.90 -1.66 6.19
N ASN A 92 26.15 -2.88 5.70
CA ASN A 92 26.69 -3.09 4.36
C ASN A 92 25.71 -2.52 3.31
N PRO A 93 26.10 -1.52 2.51
CA PRO A 93 25.17 -0.85 1.59
C PRO A 93 24.73 -1.72 0.42
N ARG A 94 25.42 -2.83 0.16
CA ARG A 94 25.11 -3.78 -0.93
C ARG A 94 24.59 -5.12 -0.44
N GLU A 95 24.20 -5.21 0.83
CA GLU A 95 23.55 -6.42 1.34
C GLU A 95 22.05 -6.34 1.05
N PRO A 96 21.51 -7.20 0.17
CA PRO A 96 20.09 -7.18 -0.12
C PRO A 96 19.30 -7.92 0.96
N TRP A 97 17.97 -7.80 0.89
CA TRP A 97 17.10 -8.67 1.67
C TRP A 97 17.31 -10.15 1.31
N PRO A 98 17.18 -11.08 2.26
CA PRO A 98 17.40 -12.51 1.99
C PRO A 98 16.29 -13.07 1.09
N ILE A 99 16.66 -14.06 0.26
CA ILE A 99 15.70 -14.79 -0.57
C ILE A 99 14.57 -15.33 0.30
N GLY A 100 13.34 -15.08 -0.13
CA GLY A 100 12.14 -15.49 0.60
C GLY A 100 11.50 -14.37 1.41
N ALA A 101 12.25 -13.31 1.79
CA ALA A 101 11.71 -12.15 2.49
C ALA A 101 10.54 -11.52 1.73
N LYS A 102 9.49 -11.15 2.47
CA LYS A 102 8.28 -10.53 1.91
C LYS A 102 7.83 -9.37 2.76
N GLU A 103 7.37 -8.35 2.05
CA GLU A 103 6.56 -7.30 2.63
C GLU A 103 5.24 -7.17 1.89
N LEU A 104 4.20 -6.81 2.64
CA LEU A 104 2.87 -6.63 2.11
C LEU A 104 2.31 -5.29 2.56
N LYS A 105 1.51 -4.68 1.69
CA LYS A 105 0.58 -3.60 2.04
C LYS A 105 -0.81 -4.04 1.64
N VAL A 106 -1.81 -3.83 2.49
CA VAL A 106 -3.16 -4.34 2.31
C VAL A 106 -4.17 -3.25 2.57
N SER A 107 -5.16 -3.08 1.69
CA SER A 107 -6.25 -2.11 1.79
C SER A 107 -7.56 -2.77 2.22
N TRP A 108 -8.27 -2.09 3.13
CA TRP A 108 -9.45 -2.59 3.83
C TRP A 108 -10.60 -1.58 3.79
N LYS A 109 -11.77 -2.05 3.37
CA LYS A 109 -13.03 -1.29 3.44
C LYS A 109 -13.81 -1.65 4.71
N ILE A 110 -14.41 -0.66 5.37
CA ILE A 110 -15.37 -0.92 6.45
C ILE A 110 -16.64 -1.54 5.85
N VAL A 111 -17.07 -2.67 6.41
CA VAL A 111 -18.32 -3.32 6.05
C VAL A 111 -19.48 -2.64 6.77
N ASN A 112 -20.44 -2.13 6.01
CA ASN A 112 -21.61 -1.48 6.56
C ASN A 112 -22.63 -2.49 7.08
N PRO A 113 -23.49 -2.11 8.04
CA PRO A 113 -24.61 -2.94 8.45
C PRO A 113 -25.49 -3.36 7.25
N GLY A 114 -25.63 -4.66 7.03
CA GLY A 114 -26.45 -5.22 5.95
C GLY A 114 -25.80 -5.24 4.56
N GLU A 115 -24.52 -4.85 4.44
CA GLU A 115 -23.76 -4.97 3.19
C GLU A 115 -23.45 -6.45 2.88
N ASP A 116 -23.61 -6.85 1.61
CA ASP A 116 -23.27 -8.20 1.16
C ASP A 116 -21.76 -8.36 1.06
N THR A 117 -21.20 -9.22 1.91
CA THR A 117 -19.77 -9.54 1.95
C THR A 117 -19.44 -10.93 1.45
N SER A 118 -20.39 -11.66 0.87
CA SER A 118 -20.21 -13.06 0.45
C SER A 118 -19.06 -13.26 -0.55
N GLY A 119 -18.72 -12.22 -1.32
CA GLY A 119 -17.59 -12.23 -2.24
C GLY A 119 -16.23 -11.87 -1.63
N PHE A 120 -16.22 -11.27 -0.43
CA PHE A 120 -15.02 -10.67 0.17
C PHE A 120 -14.44 -11.53 1.28
N PHE A 121 -13.12 -11.53 1.39
CA PHE A 121 -12.47 -11.97 2.62
C PHE A 121 -12.65 -10.89 3.70
N THR A 122 -13.23 -11.26 4.84
CA THR A 122 -13.51 -10.32 5.94
C THR A 122 -12.85 -10.71 7.25
N ILE A 123 -12.46 -9.70 8.04
CA ILE A 123 -11.96 -9.86 9.40
C ILE A 123 -12.69 -8.91 10.36
N ARG A 124 -12.73 -9.24 11.66
CA ARG A 124 -13.00 -8.25 12.71
C ARG A 124 -11.69 -7.76 13.29
N ALA A 125 -11.46 -6.45 13.26
CA ALA A 125 -10.26 -5.84 13.77
C ALA A 125 -10.58 -4.45 14.38
N PRO A 126 -9.80 -4.00 15.39
CA PRO A 126 -9.79 -2.60 15.77
C PRO A 126 -9.25 -1.73 14.62
N ILE A 127 -9.79 -0.53 14.50
CA ILE A 127 -9.26 0.57 13.67
C ILE A 127 -9.17 1.84 14.51
N ALA A 128 -8.25 2.74 14.17
CA ALA A 128 -8.25 4.09 14.72
C ALA A 128 -9.51 4.87 14.33
N ARG A 129 -9.90 5.82 15.16
CA ARG A 129 -10.94 6.79 14.82
C ARG A 129 -10.32 7.96 14.09
N LEU A 130 -11.05 8.58 13.18
CA LEU A 130 -10.64 9.83 12.56
C LEU A 130 -10.97 11.02 13.47
N THR A 131 -10.04 11.97 13.56
CA THR A 131 -10.19 13.27 14.24
C THR A 131 -9.38 14.35 13.51
N HIS A 132 -9.36 15.57 14.03
CA HIS A 132 -8.47 16.63 13.56
C HIS A 132 -7.25 16.78 14.49
N ASP A 133 -6.07 16.95 13.90
CA ASP A 133 -4.89 17.35 14.66
C ASP A 133 -4.92 18.84 15.05
N ALA A 134 -3.87 19.30 15.73
CA ALA A 134 -3.75 20.69 16.18
C ALA A 134 -3.70 21.70 15.02
N GLU A 135 -3.36 21.24 13.81
CA GLU A 135 -3.32 22.04 12.59
C GLU A 135 -4.63 21.93 11.76
N GLY A 136 -5.64 21.22 12.27
CA GLY A 136 -6.92 21.02 11.60
C GLY A 136 -6.88 19.99 10.46
N ARG A 137 -5.84 19.16 10.39
CA ARG A 137 -5.74 18.08 9.39
C ARG A 137 -6.46 16.84 9.90
N ILE A 138 -7.11 16.12 9.00
CA ILE A 138 -7.73 14.84 9.32
C ILE A 138 -6.64 13.80 9.57
N VAL A 139 -6.68 13.18 10.75
CA VAL A 139 -5.70 12.19 11.21
C VAL A 139 -6.42 10.99 11.82
N ALA A 140 -5.77 9.83 11.79
CA ALA A 140 -6.19 8.67 12.54
C ALA A 140 -5.69 8.79 13.99
N ASP A 141 -6.62 8.79 14.96
CA ASP A 141 -6.35 8.72 16.39
C ASP A 141 -6.49 7.27 16.90
N PRO A 142 -5.36 6.64 17.22
CA PRO A 142 -5.33 5.30 17.77
C PRO A 142 -5.71 5.20 19.26
N SER A 143 -5.94 6.32 19.97
CA SER A 143 -6.13 6.32 21.43
C SER A 143 -7.40 5.60 21.91
N GLN A 144 -8.43 5.57 21.06
CA GLN A 144 -9.72 4.95 21.34
C GLN A 144 -10.20 4.14 20.14
N PRO A 145 -9.58 2.98 19.87
CA PRO A 145 -9.89 2.20 18.69
C PRO A 145 -11.30 1.62 18.75
N VAL A 146 -11.93 1.49 17.59
CA VAL A 146 -13.24 0.85 17.45
C VAL A 146 -13.10 -0.46 16.68
N THR A 147 -13.71 -1.53 17.18
CA THR A 147 -13.73 -2.81 16.46
C THR A 147 -14.82 -2.81 15.41
N VAL A 148 -14.44 -3.01 14.16
CA VAL A 148 -15.34 -3.08 13.01
C VAL A 148 -15.10 -4.37 12.22
N THR A 149 -15.98 -4.67 11.27
CA THR A 149 -15.74 -5.68 10.25
C THR A 149 -15.10 -4.99 9.05
N LEU A 150 -13.99 -5.54 8.56
CA LEU A 150 -13.23 -5.06 7.41
C LEU A 150 -13.29 -6.08 6.28
N ALA A 151 -13.44 -5.61 5.05
CA ALA A 151 -13.35 -6.40 3.83
C ALA A 151 -12.04 -6.10 3.10
N LEU A 152 -11.32 -7.14 2.69
CA LEU A 152 -10.10 -7.03 1.90
C LEU A 152 -10.44 -6.53 0.50
N VAL A 153 -9.91 -5.38 0.11
CA VAL A 153 -10.18 -4.81 -1.22
C VAL A 153 -8.95 -4.81 -2.12
N GLY A 154 -7.72 -4.79 -1.59
CA GLY A 154 -6.51 -4.87 -2.40
C GLY A 154 -5.27 -5.15 -1.57
N PHE A 155 -4.19 -5.56 -2.24
CA PHE A 155 -2.89 -5.68 -1.60
C PHE A 155 -1.73 -5.64 -2.59
N HIS A 156 -0.60 -5.11 -2.12
CA HIS A 156 0.72 -5.18 -2.73
C HIS A 156 1.58 -6.18 -1.98
N ILE A 157 2.44 -6.86 -2.72
CA ILE A 157 3.46 -7.75 -2.19
C ILE A 157 4.79 -7.42 -2.87
N GLY A 158 5.82 -7.18 -2.07
CA GLY A 158 7.22 -7.29 -2.48
C GLY A 158 7.77 -8.61 -1.98
N GLY A 159 8.45 -9.38 -2.84
CA GLY A 159 9.09 -10.63 -2.43
C GLY A 159 10.45 -10.85 -3.09
N VAL A 160 11.47 -11.16 -2.28
CA VAL A 160 12.80 -11.50 -2.80
C VAL A 160 12.78 -12.91 -3.40
N VAL A 161 13.18 -13.01 -4.66
CA VAL A 161 13.34 -14.27 -5.39
C VAL A 161 14.81 -14.39 -5.82
N ARG A 162 15.30 -15.62 -6.00
CA ARG A 162 16.65 -15.86 -6.52
C ARG A 162 16.86 -15.09 -7.83
N GLY A 163 17.90 -14.25 -7.88
CA GLY A 163 18.22 -13.42 -9.05
C GLY A 163 17.50 -12.07 -9.10
N HIS A 164 16.61 -11.80 -8.15
CA HIS A 164 15.84 -10.56 -8.03
C HIS A 164 15.93 -9.98 -6.60
N PRO A 165 17.12 -9.49 -6.19
CA PRO A 165 17.31 -8.86 -4.87
C PRO A 165 16.47 -7.58 -4.70
N GLU A 166 16.07 -6.93 -5.79
CA GLU A 166 15.18 -5.76 -5.83
C GLU A 166 13.72 -6.09 -5.47
N MET A 167 13.43 -7.37 -5.23
CA MET A 167 12.11 -7.96 -5.09
C MET A 167 11.30 -7.96 -6.41
N ILE A 168 10.43 -8.95 -6.54
CA ILE A 168 9.32 -8.87 -7.49
C ILE A 168 8.16 -8.21 -6.77
N TRP A 169 7.65 -7.12 -7.34
CA TRP A 169 6.52 -6.36 -6.80
C TRP A 169 5.27 -6.71 -7.58
N ALA A 170 4.24 -7.19 -6.87
CA ALA A 170 2.99 -7.62 -7.47
C ALA A 170 1.79 -7.02 -6.76
N THR A 171 0.74 -6.79 -7.53
CA THR A 171 -0.47 -6.11 -7.07
C THR A 171 -1.69 -6.96 -7.35
N PHE A 172 -2.58 -7.06 -6.37
CA PHE A 172 -3.81 -7.82 -6.43
C PHE A 172 -4.97 -7.01 -5.88
N GLU A 173 -6.18 -7.27 -6.37
CA GLU A 173 -7.37 -6.67 -5.79
C GLU A 173 -8.67 -7.42 -6.10
N HIS A 174 -9.74 -7.03 -5.40
CA HIS A 174 -11.06 -7.61 -5.62
C HIS A 174 -11.63 -7.15 -6.97
N LYS A 175 -12.17 -8.09 -7.76
CA LYS A 175 -12.66 -7.84 -9.13
C LYS A 175 -13.74 -6.77 -9.19
N ASP A 176 -14.55 -6.63 -8.14
CA ASP A 176 -15.67 -5.67 -8.09
C ASP A 176 -15.31 -4.30 -7.50
N ASN A 177 -14.02 -3.99 -7.28
CA ASN A 177 -13.61 -2.69 -6.75
C ASN A 177 -14.04 -1.50 -7.62
N ALA A 178 -13.68 -1.56 -8.90
CA ALA A 178 -13.85 -0.45 -9.84
C ALA A 178 -13.92 -0.96 -11.30
N PRO A 179 -14.58 -0.22 -12.21
CA PRO A 179 -14.56 -0.52 -13.63
C PRO A 179 -13.22 -0.19 -14.27
N ASP A 180 -12.88 -0.94 -15.33
CA ASP A 180 -11.75 -0.62 -16.20
C ASP A 180 -12.09 0.52 -17.16
N VAL A 181 -11.13 1.41 -17.35
CA VAL A 181 -11.23 2.57 -18.24
C VAL A 181 -10.84 2.14 -19.66
N SER A 182 -11.71 2.38 -20.64
CA SER A 182 -11.47 1.98 -22.03
C SER A 182 -10.53 2.94 -22.76
N HIS A 183 -9.27 2.57 -23.02
CA HIS A 183 -8.24 3.50 -23.52
C HIS A 183 -8.52 4.27 -24.82
N GLN A 184 -9.49 3.87 -25.65
CA GLN A 184 -9.77 4.55 -26.92
C GLN A 184 -10.90 5.58 -26.81
N GLY A 185 -10.59 6.84 -27.13
CA GLY A 185 -11.61 7.88 -27.36
C GLY A 185 -12.36 8.36 -26.12
N LEU A 186 -11.76 8.24 -24.93
CA LEU A 186 -12.37 8.71 -23.68
C LEU A 186 -12.45 10.24 -23.63
N SER A 187 -13.65 10.77 -23.85
CA SER A 187 -14.01 12.13 -23.44
C SER A 187 -14.17 12.19 -21.91
N PRO A 188 -13.90 13.34 -21.25
CA PRO A 188 -14.21 13.59 -19.85
C PRO A 188 -15.66 13.27 -19.44
N ASP A 189 -16.61 13.34 -20.37
CA ASP A 189 -18.03 13.06 -20.16
C ASP A 189 -18.42 11.58 -20.35
N THR A 190 -17.48 10.74 -20.79
CA THR A 190 -17.76 9.32 -21.05
C THR A 190 -18.13 8.61 -19.75
N VAL A 191 -19.31 7.97 -19.73
CA VAL A 191 -19.70 7.08 -18.65
C VAL A 191 -18.83 5.84 -18.69
N VAL A 192 -18.06 5.60 -17.63
CA VAL A 192 -17.12 4.47 -17.56
C VAL A 192 -17.86 3.13 -17.41
N SER A 193 -18.90 3.08 -16.57
CA SER A 193 -19.70 1.88 -16.35
C SER A 193 -21.16 2.20 -16.05
N ARG A 194 -22.07 1.32 -16.51
CA ARG A 194 -23.50 1.34 -16.15
C ARG A 194 -23.84 0.41 -14.96
N ARG A 195 -22.85 -0.30 -14.44
CA ARG A 195 -22.92 -1.15 -13.24
C ARG A 195 -22.33 -0.39 -12.03
N ASN A 196 -22.90 -0.61 -10.84
CA ASN A 196 -22.30 -0.18 -9.57
C ASN A 196 -21.16 -1.13 -9.17
N TRP A 197 -20.09 -0.56 -8.62
CA TRP A 197 -18.94 -1.26 -8.07
C TRP A 197 -18.73 -0.84 -6.62
N THR A 198 -17.81 -1.47 -5.90
CA THR A 198 -17.52 -1.14 -4.49
C THR A 198 -17.19 0.34 -4.30
N PHE A 199 -16.45 0.94 -5.23
CA PHE A 199 -16.00 2.33 -5.16
C PHE A 199 -16.47 3.20 -6.33
N TYR A 200 -17.48 2.76 -7.10
CA TYR A 200 -17.97 3.52 -8.27
C TYR A 200 -19.48 3.40 -8.42
N ARG A 201 -20.16 4.55 -8.60
CA ARG A 201 -21.58 4.59 -8.95
C ARG A 201 -21.77 4.48 -10.45
N ALA A 202 -22.72 3.63 -10.85
CA ALA A 202 -23.18 3.52 -12.22
C ALA A 202 -23.50 4.91 -12.81
N GLY A 203 -22.99 5.19 -14.01
CA GLY A 203 -23.21 6.47 -14.67
C GLY A 203 -22.18 7.56 -14.35
N THR A 204 -21.20 7.32 -13.48
CA THR A 204 -20.17 8.31 -13.18
C THR A 204 -19.30 8.60 -14.43
N PRO A 205 -19.19 9.87 -14.88
CA PRO A 205 -18.37 10.23 -16.02
C PRO A 205 -16.87 10.20 -15.66
N TYR A 206 -16.01 9.92 -16.65
CA TYR A 206 -14.57 9.72 -16.45
C TYR A 206 -13.88 10.88 -15.70
N ARG A 207 -14.27 12.14 -15.96
CA ARG A 207 -13.72 13.32 -15.25
C ARG A 207 -13.90 13.31 -13.73
N ARG A 208 -14.81 12.48 -13.20
CA ARG A 208 -15.07 12.33 -11.77
C ARG A 208 -14.34 11.14 -11.16
N CYS A 209 -13.74 10.28 -11.98
CA CYS A 209 -12.91 9.18 -11.50
C CYS A 209 -11.65 9.73 -10.83
N ASN A 210 -11.23 9.09 -9.74
CA ASN A 210 -9.92 9.26 -9.09
C ASN A 210 -9.61 10.73 -8.74
N VAL A 211 -10.63 11.55 -8.46
CA VAL A 211 -10.45 12.94 -8.05
C VAL A 211 -9.97 12.96 -6.61
N ASN A 212 -8.73 13.43 -6.39
CA ASN A 212 -8.19 13.59 -5.06
C ASN A 212 -8.85 14.79 -4.35
N ALA A 213 -9.52 14.52 -3.24
CA ALA A 213 -10.19 15.53 -2.42
C ALA A 213 -9.29 16.11 -1.31
N ALA A 214 -7.98 15.87 -1.36
CA ALA A 214 -7.00 16.46 -0.45
C ALA A 214 -7.22 17.98 -0.32
N GLY A 215 -7.28 18.48 0.92
CA GLY A 215 -7.55 19.89 1.23
C GLY A 215 -9.02 20.33 1.19
N ASN A 216 -9.92 19.53 0.60
CA ASN A 216 -11.36 19.80 0.54
C ASN A 216 -12.21 18.75 1.27
N LEU A 217 -11.56 17.81 1.96
CA LEU A 217 -12.20 16.74 2.69
C LEU A 217 -12.75 17.25 4.04
N THR A 218 -14.00 16.95 4.34
CA THR A 218 -14.65 17.27 5.61
C THR A 218 -14.92 16.00 6.40
N LEU A 219 -14.55 15.97 7.67
CA LEU A 219 -14.82 14.87 8.60
C LEU A 219 -15.97 15.21 9.56
N ASN A 220 -16.93 14.30 9.68
CA ASN A 220 -17.84 14.24 10.82
C ASN A 220 -17.29 13.24 11.85
N GLU A 221 -16.73 13.74 12.95
CA GLU A 221 -16.12 12.91 14.00
C GLU A 221 -17.12 12.05 14.79
N VAL A 222 -18.40 12.42 14.80
CA VAL A 222 -19.44 11.64 15.49
C VAL A 222 -19.79 10.40 14.68
N THR A 223 -20.07 10.57 13.39
CA THR A 223 -20.45 9.49 12.48
C THR A 223 -19.27 8.78 11.84
N GLN A 224 -18.05 9.34 11.97
CA GLN A 224 -16.83 8.82 11.35
C GLN A 224 -16.95 8.71 9.83
N THR A 225 -17.54 9.75 9.21
CA THR A 225 -17.77 9.84 7.77
C THR A 225 -17.12 11.08 7.18
N LEU A 226 -16.63 10.93 5.96
CA LEU A 226 -15.91 11.91 5.16
C LEU A 226 -16.73 12.31 3.93
N SER A 227 -16.54 13.55 3.48
CA SER A 227 -17.14 14.07 2.24
C SER A 227 -16.16 15.00 1.52
N PRO A 228 -16.07 14.96 0.18
CA PRO A 228 -16.82 14.08 -0.73
C PRO A 228 -16.33 12.63 -0.71
N VAL A 229 -17.15 11.72 -1.24
CA VAL A 229 -16.73 10.33 -1.51
C VAL A 229 -15.84 10.26 -2.76
N THR A 230 -15.08 9.18 -2.90
CA THR A 230 -14.27 8.93 -4.09
C THR A 230 -15.02 8.03 -5.06
N GLU A 231 -15.08 8.44 -6.33
CA GLU A 231 -15.49 7.57 -7.43
C GLU A 231 -14.21 7.02 -8.08
N VAL A 232 -14.03 5.70 -8.08
CA VAL A 232 -12.77 5.06 -8.48
C VAL A 232 -12.91 4.40 -9.84
N CYS A 233 -11.89 4.55 -10.68
CA CYS A 233 -11.79 3.86 -11.96
C CYS A 233 -10.38 3.28 -12.11
N ARG A 234 -10.28 2.07 -12.66
CA ARG A 234 -9.00 1.41 -12.93
C ARG A 234 -8.50 1.81 -14.30
N VAL A 235 -7.41 2.57 -14.34
CA VAL A 235 -6.84 3.09 -15.59
C VAL A 235 -6.06 1.98 -16.29
N TYR A 236 -5.19 1.27 -15.57
CA TYR A 236 -4.30 0.25 -16.14
C TYR A 236 -4.65 -1.14 -15.63
N ALA A 237 -5.62 -1.80 -16.27
CA ALA A 237 -6.19 -3.08 -15.81
C ALA A 237 -5.16 -4.20 -15.61
N GLU A 238 -4.13 -4.26 -16.47
CA GLU A 238 -3.01 -5.20 -16.37
C GLU A 238 -1.69 -4.52 -15.90
N GLY A 239 -1.81 -3.38 -15.21
CA GLY A 239 -0.66 -2.56 -14.78
C GLY A 239 0.22 -2.08 -15.95
N THR A 240 -0.34 -1.98 -17.14
CA THR A 240 0.34 -1.60 -18.37
C THR A 240 -0.59 -0.71 -19.18
N ASP A 241 -0.07 0.26 -19.93
CA ASP A 241 -0.88 1.08 -20.82
C ASP A 241 -1.51 0.21 -21.93
N PRO A 242 -2.85 0.02 -21.97
CA PRO A 242 -3.55 -0.71 -23.02
C PRO A 242 -3.41 -0.08 -24.39
N GLY A 243 -3.11 1.23 -24.46
CA GLY A 243 -2.83 1.97 -25.69
C GLY A 243 -1.41 1.76 -26.21
N SER A 244 -0.50 1.18 -25.41
CA SER A 244 0.87 0.92 -25.86
C SER A 244 0.91 -0.13 -26.97
N THR A 245 1.78 0.16 -27.95
CA THR A 245 2.07 -0.72 -29.09
C THR A 245 3.45 -1.38 -28.99
N ASP A 246 4.20 -1.11 -27.90
CA ASP A 246 5.45 -1.82 -27.64
C ASP A 246 5.16 -3.33 -27.49
N PRO A 247 5.87 -4.21 -28.22
CA PRO A 247 5.71 -5.65 -28.09
C PRO A 247 5.81 -6.14 -26.64
N LYS A 248 6.70 -5.57 -25.82
CA LYS A 248 6.86 -5.95 -24.40
C LYS A 248 5.60 -5.68 -23.59
N ASP A 249 4.98 -4.52 -23.80
CA ASP A 249 3.75 -4.14 -23.11
C ASP A 249 2.57 -5.00 -23.57
N VAL A 250 2.46 -5.25 -24.88
CA VAL A 250 1.43 -6.12 -25.45
C VAL A 250 1.56 -7.55 -24.92
N ASP A 251 2.78 -8.08 -24.85
CA ASP A 251 3.02 -9.43 -24.37
C ASP A 251 2.88 -9.54 -22.85
N ASN A 252 3.25 -8.52 -22.07
CA ASN A 252 2.99 -8.46 -20.64
C ASN A 252 1.48 -8.54 -20.34
N ARG A 253 0.66 -7.73 -21.01
CA ARG A 253 -0.81 -7.76 -20.82
C ARG A 253 -1.40 -9.13 -21.13
N LYS A 254 -0.96 -9.76 -22.23
CA LYS A 254 -1.37 -11.15 -22.56
C LYS A 254 -0.95 -12.13 -21.48
N ALA A 255 0.27 -12.00 -20.95
CA ALA A 255 0.79 -12.87 -19.90
C ALA A 255 -0.04 -12.74 -18.62
N ILE A 256 -0.38 -11.53 -18.17
CA ILE A 256 -1.23 -11.29 -16.99
C ILE A 256 -2.63 -11.89 -17.19
N LEU A 257 -3.25 -11.68 -18.36
CA LEU A 257 -4.57 -12.25 -18.66
C LEU A 257 -4.54 -13.79 -18.67
N GLN A 258 -3.50 -14.39 -19.25
CA GLN A 258 -3.33 -15.85 -19.29
C GLN A 258 -3.04 -16.42 -17.90
N LEU A 259 -2.18 -15.76 -17.13
CA LEU A 259 -1.82 -16.15 -15.78
C LEU A 259 -3.07 -16.14 -14.88
N ASN A 260 -3.80 -15.03 -14.85
CA ASN A 260 -5.06 -14.93 -14.12
C ASN A 260 -6.02 -16.04 -14.53
N LYS A 261 -6.25 -16.26 -15.83
CA LYS A 261 -7.12 -17.34 -16.31
C LYS A 261 -6.69 -18.71 -15.80
N SER A 262 -5.39 -19.00 -15.83
CA SER A 262 -4.82 -20.28 -15.40
C SER A 262 -4.87 -20.50 -13.88
N VAL A 263 -4.73 -19.43 -13.09
CA VAL A 263 -4.77 -19.52 -11.62
C VAL A 263 -6.22 -19.59 -11.13
N HIS A 264 -7.13 -18.81 -11.72
CA HIS A 264 -8.53 -18.73 -11.30
C HIS A 264 -9.26 -20.07 -11.35
N VAL A 265 -8.92 -20.97 -12.29
CA VAL A 265 -9.51 -22.32 -12.31
C VAL A 265 -9.18 -23.16 -11.07
N SER A 266 -8.15 -22.78 -10.31
CA SER A 266 -7.76 -23.44 -9.06
C SER A 266 -8.23 -22.69 -7.81
N LEU A 267 -8.66 -21.43 -7.94
CA LEU A 267 -9.14 -20.63 -6.82
C LEU A 267 -10.55 -21.07 -6.41
N LYS A 268 -10.82 -21.02 -5.10
CA LYS A 268 -12.10 -21.39 -4.49
C LYS A 268 -12.55 -20.31 -3.51
N ASP A 269 -13.81 -20.40 -3.11
CA ASP A 269 -14.43 -19.51 -2.13
C ASP A 269 -14.25 -18.03 -2.50
N VAL A 270 -14.03 -17.16 -1.52
CA VAL A 270 -13.83 -15.72 -1.73
C VAL A 270 -12.62 -15.39 -2.61
N TRP A 271 -11.60 -16.27 -2.66
CA TRP A 271 -10.37 -16.02 -3.42
C TRP A 271 -10.60 -16.01 -4.93
N ALA A 272 -11.65 -16.68 -5.42
CA ALA A 272 -12.04 -16.61 -6.83
C ALA A 272 -12.58 -15.22 -7.25
N ASN A 273 -12.70 -14.27 -6.30
CA ASN A 273 -13.08 -12.89 -6.57
C ASN A 273 -11.90 -11.91 -6.56
N TYR A 274 -10.67 -12.40 -6.42
CA TYR A 274 -9.45 -11.58 -6.45
C TYR A 274 -8.59 -11.96 -7.64
N PHE A 275 -7.96 -10.97 -8.27
CA PHE A 275 -7.11 -11.15 -9.43
C PHE A 275 -5.80 -10.37 -9.28
N GLU A 276 -4.80 -10.80 -10.03
CA GLU A 276 -3.53 -10.08 -10.17
C GLU A 276 -3.69 -8.95 -11.19
N VAL A 277 -3.42 -7.72 -10.79
CA VAL A 277 -3.33 -6.58 -11.71
C VAL A 277 -2.04 -6.68 -12.53
N GLY A 278 -0.93 -7.04 -11.90
CA GLY A 278 0.33 -7.26 -12.58
C GLY A 278 1.52 -7.36 -11.63
N ALA A 279 2.70 -7.47 -12.21
CA ALA A 279 3.96 -7.52 -11.49
C ALA A 279 5.07 -6.77 -12.24
N ILE A 280 6.02 -6.19 -11.50
CA ILE A 280 7.16 -5.43 -12.01
C ILE A 280 8.44 -5.82 -11.27
N TRP A 281 9.55 -5.93 -11.99
CA TRP A 281 10.87 -6.32 -11.46
C TRP A 281 12.00 -5.85 -12.39
N PHE A 282 13.26 -6.11 -12.05
CA PHE A 282 14.38 -5.76 -12.93
C PHE A 282 14.60 -6.80 -14.04
N THR A 283 14.93 -6.31 -15.23
CA THR A 283 15.47 -7.13 -16.32
C THR A 283 16.73 -7.90 -15.92
N ASP A 284 17.54 -7.32 -15.04
CA ASP A 284 18.75 -7.91 -14.48
C ASP A 284 18.89 -7.46 -13.01
N GLY A 285 18.52 -8.35 -12.09
CA GLY A 285 18.56 -8.05 -10.65
C GLY A 285 19.96 -7.85 -10.08
N SER A 286 21.03 -8.21 -10.81
CA SER A 286 22.41 -7.89 -10.38
C SER A 286 22.73 -6.39 -10.40
N LYS A 287 21.84 -5.59 -10.99
CA LYS A 287 21.94 -4.13 -11.08
C LYS A 287 21.36 -3.38 -9.89
N LEU A 288 20.77 -4.08 -8.90
CA LEU A 288 20.44 -3.41 -7.64
C LEU A 288 21.73 -2.83 -7.03
N ALA A 289 21.66 -1.56 -6.66
CA ALA A 289 22.76 -0.85 -6.03
C ALA A 289 22.20 0.19 -5.06
N PRO A 290 22.97 0.59 -4.04
CA PRO A 290 22.62 1.70 -3.16
C PRO A 290 22.60 3.02 -3.94
N ASP A 291 21.80 3.97 -3.47
CA ASP A 291 21.64 5.31 -4.05
C ASP A 291 21.02 5.35 -5.47
N GLU A 292 20.27 4.32 -5.85
CA GLU A 292 19.54 4.25 -7.12
C GLU A 292 18.13 4.83 -6.98
N SER A 293 17.80 5.83 -7.80
CA SER A 293 16.50 6.52 -7.77
C SER A 293 15.36 5.78 -8.46
N LEU A 294 15.67 4.93 -9.43
CA LEU A 294 14.70 4.17 -10.24
C LEU A 294 13.61 5.07 -10.85
N ALA A 295 13.98 6.30 -11.20
CA ALA A 295 13.08 7.30 -11.76
C ALA A 295 12.67 7.03 -13.23
N THR A 296 13.34 6.10 -13.90
CA THR A 296 13.06 5.67 -15.28
C THR A 296 12.78 4.17 -15.35
N ASP A 297 12.26 3.70 -16.48
CA ASP A 297 11.92 2.28 -16.70
C ASP A 297 13.08 1.47 -17.32
N GLU A 298 14.29 2.04 -17.42
CA GLU A 298 15.41 1.42 -18.16
C GLU A 298 15.82 0.04 -17.60
N LEU A 299 15.70 -0.15 -16.29
CA LEU A 299 16.00 -1.40 -15.62
C LEU A 299 14.77 -2.32 -15.50
N LEU A 300 13.57 -1.80 -15.73
CA LEU A 300 12.31 -2.41 -15.33
C LEU A 300 11.69 -3.23 -16.46
N ILE A 301 10.97 -4.29 -16.09
CA ILE A 301 10.14 -5.09 -17.00
C ILE A 301 8.88 -5.57 -16.28
N GLY A 302 7.89 -5.99 -17.06
CA GLY A 302 6.57 -6.39 -16.57
C GLY A 302 5.57 -5.26 -16.73
N SER A 303 4.76 -5.04 -15.69
CA SER A 303 3.70 -4.03 -15.63
C SER A 303 4.27 -2.65 -15.28
N LEU A 304 4.69 -1.87 -16.28
CA LEU A 304 5.37 -0.56 -16.09
C LEU A 304 4.44 0.58 -15.62
N LYS A 305 3.12 0.35 -15.58
CA LYS A 305 2.08 1.25 -15.03
C LYS A 305 1.35 0.62 -13.84
N LEU A 306 2.05 -0.24 -13.07
CA LEU A 306 1.45 -1.05 -12.01
C LEU A 306 0.88 -0.19 -10.89
N SER A 307 -0.44 -0.09 -10.88
CA SER A 307 -1.23 0.67 -9.92
C SER A 307 -2.59 -0.01 -9.78
N ASN A 308 -3.18 0.00 -8.58
CA ASN A 308 -4.54 -0.52 -8.40
C ASN A 308 -5.56 0.54 -7.99
N ALA A 309 -6.81 0.09 -7.87
CA ALA A 309 -7.93 0.97 -7.59
C ALA A 309 -7.89 1.52 -6.16
N THR A 310 -7.17 0.89 -5.23
CA THR A 310 -7.30 1.18 -3.79
C THR A 310 -6.04 1.69 -3.11
N ILE A 311 -4.85 1.48 -3.66
CA ILE A 311 -3.56 1.88 -3.07
C ILE A 311 -2.90 2.99 -3.94
N GLU A 312 -3.14 3.04 -5.25
CA GLU A 312 -2.63 4.12 -6.12
C GLU A 312 -3.78 4.92 -6.75
N THR A 313 -4.96 4.95 -6.12
CA THR A 313 -6.18 5.56 -6.68
C THR A 313 -5.93 6.90 -7.36
N PHE A 314 -5.20 7.80 -6.70
CA PHE A 314 -5.01 9.18 -7.15
C PHE A 314 -3.75 9.36 -8.00
N THR A 315 -2.90 8.35 -8.12
CA THR A 315 -1.56 8.45 -8.71
C THR A 315 -1.36 7.58 -9.95
N GLN A 316 -2.36 6.78 -10.35
CA GLN A 316 -2.25 5.86 -11.48
C GLN A 316 -1.62 6.52 -12.72
N THR A 317 -2.02 7.75 -13.07
CA THR A 317 -1.53 8.48 -14.26
C THR A 317 -0.36 9.43 -14.00
N GLN A 318 0.16 9.49 -12.77
CA GLN A 318 1.27 10.39 -12.43
C GLN A 318 2.60 9.67 -12.67
N SER A 319 3.37 10.10 -13.66
CA SER A 319 4.62 9.41 -14.09
C SER A 319 5.68 9.25 -13.00
N THR A 320 5.60 10.05 -11.93
CA THR A 320 6.48 9.98 -10.77
C THR A 320 5.99 9.02 -9.70
N MET A 321 4.85 8.33 -9.90
CA MET A 321 4.19 7.43 -8.94
C MET A 321 3.36 6.32 -9.64
N ASP A 322 3.59 6.08 -10.93
CA ASP A 322 2.77 5.19 -11.76
C ASP A 322 3.25 3.73 -11.75
N ASN A 323 4.26 3.40 -10.94
CA ASN A 323 4.64 2.02 -10.62
C ASN A 323 5.35 1.92 -9.26
N CYS A 324 5.56 0.69 -8.79
CA CYS A 324 6.14 0.40 -7.48
C CYS A 324 7.51 1.05 -7.26
N PHE A 325 8.40 1.02 -8.25
CA PHE A 325 9.79 1.48 -8.12
C PHE A 325 9.94 3.01 -8.08
N ARG A 326 8.87 3.76 -8.34
CA ARG A 326 8.85 5.21 -8.10
C ARG A 326 8.90 5.56 -6.62
N CYS A 327 8.36 4.70 -5.78
CA CYS A 327 8.45 4.80 -4.33
C CYS A 327 9.53 3.85 -3.79
N HIS A 328 9.56 2.61 -4.24
CA HIS A 328 10.52 1.60 -3.80
C HIS A 328 11.84 1.74 -4.54
N ASN A 329 12.80 2.44 -3.94
CA ASN A 329 14.13 2.68 -4.50
C ASN A 329 15.18 2.63 -3.39
N THR A 330 16.46 2.82 -3.72
CA THR A 330 17.55 2.63 -2.75
C THR A 330 18.23 3.94 -2.35
N VAL A 331 17.60 5.09 -2.65
CA VAL A 331 18.18 6.40 -2.34
C VAL A 331 18.28 6.65 -0.85
N GLN A 332 19.21 7.52 -0.48
CA GLN A 332 19.27 8.10 0.86
C GLN A 332 17.91 8.70 1.27
N GLN A 333 17.44 8.32 2.46
CA GLN A 333 16.19 8.81 3.02
C GLN A 333 16.45 9.90 4.06
N PHE A 334 15.81 11.04 3.88
CA PHE A 334 15.87 12.16 4.81
C PHE A 334 14.79 12.03 5.88
N PRO A 335 15.08 12.47 7.11
CA PRO A 335 14.13 12.35 8.19
C PRO A 335 12.89 13.22 7.96
N PRO A 336 11.70 12.74 8.36
CA PRO A 336 10.47 13.52 8.27
C PRO A 336 10.42 14.67 9.30
N LYS A 337 11.34 14.68 10.28
CA LYS A 337 11.40 15.65 11.38
C LYS A 337 12.82 16.11 11.63
N ALA A 338 12.96 17.35 12.07
CA ALA A 338 14.24 17.89 12.51
C ALA A 338 14.78 17.10 13.71
N GLY A 339 16.11 16.93 13.75
CA GLY A 339 16.80 16.27 14.87
C GLY A 339 16.96 14.75 14.75
N LEU A 340 16.46 14.13 13.68
CA LEU A 340 16.76 12.73 13.35
C LEU A 340 17.89 12.68 12.30
N ALA A 341 18.64 11.58 12.26
CA ALA A 341 19.65 11.31 11.25
C ALA A 341 19.02 10.73 9.98
N ALA A 342 19.63 11.01 8.82
CA ALA A 342 19.28 10.39 7.55
C ALA A 342 19.76 8.92 7.49
N LEU A 343 19.02 8.10 6.73
CA LEU A 343 19.41 6.74 6.35
C LEU A 343 20.18 6.84 5.03
N PRO A 344 21.48 6.47 4.96
CA PRO A 344 22.21 6.44 3.69
C PRO A 344 21.55 5.53 2.65
N GLY A 345 21.93 5.64 1.39
CA GLY A 345 21.49 4.71 0.36
C GLY A 345 21.98 3.29 0.67
N LEU A 346 21.06 2.35 0.76
CA LEU A 346 21.30 0.93 1.00
C LEU A 346 20.39 0.14 0.07
N ASP A 347 20.81 -1.04 -0.38
CA ASP A 347 19.92 -1.99 -1.07
C ASP A 347 18.65 -2.29 -0.25
N LEU A 348 18.77 -2.27 1.08
CA LEU A 348 17.64 -2.46 2.00
C LEU A 348 16.57 -1.36 1.90
N ASN A 349 16.91 -0.15 1.46
CA ASN A 349 15.99 0.99 1.36
C ASN A 349 14.86 0.75 0.35
N ILE A 350 15.00 -0.25 -0.53
CA ILE A 350 13.92 -0.72 -1.41
C ILE A 350 12.64 -1.05 -0.63
N SER A 351 12.76 -1.36 0.67
CA SER A 351 11.65 -1.55 1.60
C SER A 351 11.35 -0.27 2.38
N HIS A 352 10.21 0.36 2.10
CA HIS A 352 9.72 1.47 2.93
C HIS A 352 9.33 1.03 4.35
N ALA A 353 9.00 -0.25 4.55
CA ALA A 353 8.80 -0.78 5.90
C ALA A 353 10.08 -0.69 6.75
N PHE A 354 11.24 -1.01 6.17
CA PHE A 354 12.53 -0.84 6.84
C PHE A 354 12.89 0.64 7.05
N VAL A 355 12.70 1.49 6.04
CA VAL A 355 12.92 2.94 6.15
C VAL A 355 12.11 3.51 7.33
N ASN A 356 10.85 3.10 7.46
CA ASN A 356 9.98 3.50 8.57
C ASN A 356 10.49 2.97 9.92
N VAL A 357 10.87 1.70 10.00
CA VAL A 357 11.46 1.09 11.21
C VAL A 357 12.68 1.87 11.67
N PHE A 358 13.55 2.30 10.75
CA PHE A 358 14.70 3.13 11.05
C PHE A 358 14.31 4.46 11.71
N PHE A 359 13.40 5.23 11.11
CA PHE A 359 12.99 6.53 11.67
C PHE A 359 12.23 6.39 12.98
N TRP A 360 11.31 5.43 13.10
CA TRP A 360 10.59 5.17 14.36
C TRP A 360 11.55 4.76 15.48
N SER A 361 12.61 4.02 15.17
CA SER A 361 13.63 3.63 16.16
C SER A 361 14.38 4.83 16.71
N GLN A 362 14.68 5.83 15.88
CA GLN A 362 15.25 7.09 16.34
C GLN A 362 14.27 7.89 17.20
N GLU A 363 13.02 7.99 16.77
CA GLU A 363 11.99 8.70 17.53
C GLU A 363 11.74 8.06 18.90
N LYS A 364 11.80 6.73 19.01
CA LYS A 364 11.67 6.01 20.29
C LYS A 364 12.83 6.31 21.24
N LYS A 365 14.03 6.54 20.71
CA LYS A 365 15.24 6.90 21.49
C LYS A 365 15.28 8.39 21.86
N ALA A 366 14.59 9.25 21.12
CA ALA A 366 14.61 10.69 21.36
C ALA A 366 14.06 11.02 22.77
N PRO A 367 14.76 11.85 23.57
CA PRO A 367 14.28 12.24 24.89
C PRO A 367 12.97 13.04 24.76
N THR A 368 11.99 12.73 25.61
CA THR A 368 10.73 13.47 25.69
C THR A 368 11.04 14.96 25.91
N PRO A 369 10.51 15.90 25.09
CA PRO A 369 10.68 17.32 25.35
C PRO A 369 10.17 17.64 26.76
N ALA A 370 10.97 18.34 27.56
CA ALA A 370 10.51 18.83 28.86
C ALA A 370 9.24 19.69 28.66
N PRO A 371 8.22 19.56 29.51
CA PRO A 371 7.02 20.38 29.39
C PRO A 371 7.42 21.85 29.42
N LYS A 372 6.97 22.61 28.40
CA LYS A 372 7.08 24.06 28.41
C LYS A 372 6.34 24.58 29.65
N LYS A 373 7.07 25.23 30.55
CA LYS A 373 6.54 25.85 31.77
C LYS A 373 5.69 27.06 31.44
#